data_AF-A0A937HPI9-F1
#
_entry.id   AF-A0A937HPI9-F1
#
_cell.length_a   1.000
_cell.length_b   1.000
_cell.length_c   1.000
_cell.angle_alpha   90.00
_cell.angle_beta   90.00
_cell.angle_gamma   90.00
#
_symmetry.space_group_name_H-M   'P 1'
#
loop_
_entity.id
_entity.type
_entity.pdbx_description
1 polymer ?
#
loop_
_entity_poly.entity_id
_entity_poly.type
_entity_poly.pdbx_seq_one_letter_code
_entity_poly.pdbx_strand_id
1 'polypeptide(L)' 'MTVRLEKLTSNGWEHASNHSDLHCATTHAKELIGQELSTYRLLRDDRVMLSLITSKGVMWVNADLEVKGKALVHA' A
#
# COMPACT_ATOMS: atom_id res chain seq x y z
N MET A 1 -4.43 -12.36 11.47
CA MET A 1 -4.28 -12.13 10.02
C MET A 1 -3.59 -10.79 9.88
N THR A 2 -2.44 -10.71 9.22
CA THR A 2 -1.56 -9.54 9.29
C THR A 2 -1.44 -8.91 7.91
N VAL A 3 -1.59 -7.60 7.84
CA VAL A 3 -1.35 -6.82 6.63
C VAL A 3 0.01 -6.14 6.76
N ARG A 4 0.92 -6.46 5.85
CA ARG A 4 2.26 -5.89 5.79
C ARG A 4 2.25 -4.67 4.87
N LEU A 5 2.76 -3.55 5.37
CA LEU A 5 3.03 -2.35 4.60
C LEU A 5 4.49 -2.38 4.14
N GLU A 6 4.69 -2.16 2.85
CA GLU A 6 6.01 -2.00 2.25
C GLU A 6 6.10 -0.67 1.51
N LYS A 7 7.27 -0.06 1.55
CA LYS A 7 7.61 1.21 0.89
C LYS A 7 8.50 0.91 -0.32
N LEU A 8 8.26 1.61 -1.43
CA LEU A 8 9.15 1.56 -2.58
C LEU A 8 10.35 2.47 -2.35
N THR A 9 11.54 1.89 -2.37
CA THR A 9 12.84 2.56 -2.28
C THR A 9 13.66 2.33 -3.55
N SER A 10 14.87 2.88 -3.61
CA SER A 10 15.82 2.61 -4.70
C SER A 10 16.24 1.14 -4.78
N ASN A 11 16.12 0.39 -3.69
CA ASN A 11 16.49 -1.03 -3.61
C ASN A 11 15.30 -1.97 -3.85
N GLY A 12 14.12 -1.43 -4.16
CA GLY A 12 12.89 -2.18 -4.32
C GLY A 12 11.93 -1.99 -3.15
N TRP A 13 11.15 -3.01 -2.85
CA TRP A 13 10.14 -2.95 -1.79
C TRP A 13 10.75 -3.32 -0.44
N GLU A 14 10.73 -2.38 0.50
CA GLU A 14 11.25 -2.56 1.85
C GLU A 14 10.11 -2.58 2.88
N HIS A 15 10.27 -3.39 3.92
CA HIS A 15 9.31 -3.49 4.99
C HIS A 15 9.19 -2.16 5.76
N ALA A 16 7.97 -1.68 5.97
CA ALA A 16 7.70 -0.47 6.75
C ALA A 16 7.03 -0.80 8.09
N SER A 17 5.94 -1.58 8.08
CA SER A 17 5.16 -1.90 9.28
C SER A 17 4.22 -3.09 9.07
N ASN A 18 3.65 -3.58 10.18
CA ASN A 18 2.59 -4.59 10.19
C ASN A 18 1.31 -4.03 10.83
N HIS A 19 0.16 -4.50 10.36
CA HIS A 19 -1.15 -4.04 10.80
C HIS A 19 -2.13 -5.21 11.00
N SER A 20 -3.13 -5.00 11.86
CA SER A 20 -4.20 -5.95 12.14
C SER A 20 -5.15 -6.18 10.96
N ASP A 21 -5.33 -5.16 10.13
CA ASP A 21 -6.30 -5.16 9.04
C ASP A 21 -5.94 -4.15 7.94
N LEU A 22 -6.62 -4.27 6.81
CA LEU A 22 -6.40 -3.47 5.60
C LEU A 22 -6.74 -1.99 5.80
N HIS A 23 -7.75 -1.67 6.61
CA HIS A 23 -8.18 -0.30 6.81
C HIS A 23 -7.12 0.48 7.59
N CYS A 24 -6.66 -0.06 8.73
CA CYS A 24 -5.58 0.54 9.51
C CYS A 24 -4.30 0.73 8.69
N ALA A 25 -3.93 -0.27 7.90
CA ALA A 25 -2.74 -0.20 7.04
C ALA A 25 -2.88 0.86 5.94
N THR A 26 -4.07 1.01 5.35
CA THR A 26 -4.35 2.02 4.32
C THR A 26 -4.30 3.43 4.89
N THR A 27 -4.88 3.64 6.07
CA THR A 27 -4.86 4.94 6.75
C THR A 27 -3.43 5.35 7.10
N HIS A 28 -2.66 4.45 7.70
CA HIS A 28 -1.26 4.71 8.02
C HIS A 28 -0.43 5.05 6.77
N ALA A 29 -0.58 4.29 5.68
CA ALA A 29 0.12 4.57 4.43
C ALA A 29 -0.22 5.96 3.85
N LYS A 30 -1.48 6.40 3.96
CA LYS A 30 -1.89 7.75 3.53
C LYS A 30 -1.22 8.84 4.38
N GLU A 31 -1.13 8.64 5.68
CA GLU A 31 -0.43 9.58 6.58
C GLU A 31 1.06 9.71 6.20
N LEU A 32 1.73 8.59 5.93
CA LEU A 32 3.14 8.58 5.51
C LEU A 32 3.36 9.29 4.17
N ILE A 33 2.46 9.11 3.19
CA ILE A 33 2.52 9.82 1.90
C ILE A 33 2.44 11.35 2.09
N GLY A 34 1.67 11.80 3.08
CA GLY A 34 1.58 13.22 3.43
C GLY A 34 2.89 13.79 3.99
N GLN A 35 3.77 12.95 4.53
CA GLN A 35 5.07 13.34 5.08
C GLN A 35 6.19 13.19 4.03
N GLU A 36 6.15 12.13 3.24
CA GLU A 36 7.14 11.82 2.21
C GLU A 36 6.47 11.23 0.98
N LEU A 37 6.68 11.86 -0.17
CA LEU A 37 6.17 11.38 -1.45
C LEU A 37 6.84 10.05 -1.83
N SER A 38 6.18 8.96 -1.50
CA SER A 38 6.58 7.60 -1.85
C SER A 38 5.40 6.77 -2.34
N THR A 39 5.69 5.54 -2.76
CA THR A 39 4.66 4.55 -3.10
C THR A 39 4.72 3.43 -2.09
N TYR A 40 3.56 3.03 -1.60
CA TYR A 40 3.41 1.94 -0.67
C TYR A 40 2.60 0.80 -1.28
N ARG A 41 2.83 -0.42 -0.82
CA ARG A 41 1.96 -1.55 -1.12
C ARG A 41 1.55 -2.27 0.16
N LEU A 42 0.34 -2.81 0.14
CA LEU A 42 -0.19 -3.63 1.21
C LEU A 42 -0.22 -5.09 0.77
N LEU A 43 0.39 -5.96 1.56
CA LEU A 43 0.44 -7.39 1.35
C LEU A 43 -0.30 -8.12 2.46
N ARG A 44 -1.01 -9.19 2.10
CA ARG A 44 -1.58 -10.15 3.04
C ARG A 44 -0.92 -11.51 2.83
N ASP A 45 -0.54 -12.14 3.94
CA ASP A 45 0.01 -13.49 4.00
C ASP A 45 1.17 -13.68 2.98
N ASP A 46 2.05 -12.68 2.90
CA ASP A 46 3.28 -12.54 2.08
C ASP A 46 3.16 -12.73 0.56
N ARG A 47 2.00 -13.14 0.05
CA ARG A 47 1.79 -13.53 -1.35
C ARG A 47 0.69 -12.75 -2.05
N VAL A 48 -0.24 -12.16 -1.30
CA VAL A 48 -1.40 -11.47 -1.89
C VAL A 48 -1.19 -9.97 -1.77
N MET A 49 -0.96 -9.32 -2.90
CA MET A 49 -1.03 -7.86 -2.95
C MET A 49 -2.49 -7.41 -2.86
N LEU A 50 -2.77 -6.46 -1.98
CA LEU A 50 -4.10 -5.94 -1.71
C LEU A 50 -4.30 -4.56 -2.34
N SER A 51 -3.31 -3.69 -2.20
CA SER A 51 -3.37 -2.34 -2.76
C SER A 51 -1.99 -1.74 -3.01
N LEU A 52 -1.93 -0.83 -3.98
CA LEU A 52 -0.85 0.10 -4.24
C LEU A 52 -1.33 1.50 -3.87
N ILE A 53 -0.61 2.20 -3.02
CA ILE A 53 -0.97 3.51 -2.50
C ILE A 53 0.10 4.49 -2.98
N THR A 54 -0.33 5.47 -3.76
CA THR A 54 0.52 6.50 -4.36
C THR A 54 0.06 7.88 -3.92
N SER A 55 0.89 8.91 -4.13
CA SER A 55 0.49 10.31 -3.97
C SER A 55 -0.73 10.73 -4.81
N LYS A 56 -1.09 9.95 -5.84
CA LYS A 56 -2.22 10.23 -6.73
C LYS A 56 -3.49 9.47 -6.36
N GLY A 57 -3.42 8.47 -5.49
CA GLY A 57 -4.54 7.57 -5.25
C GLY A 57 -4.16 6.19 -4.74
N VAL A 58 -5.20 5.43 -4.38
CA VAL A 58 -5.14 4.01 -4.05
C VAL A 58 -5.59 3.19 -5.26
N MET A 59 -4.84 2.15 -5.59
CA MET A 59 -5.19 1.17 -6.62
C MET A 59 -5.30 -0.21 -5.98
N TRP A 60 -6.36 -0.94 -6.26
CA TRP A 60 -6.49 -2.33 -5.86
C TRP A 60 -5.99 -3.21 -6.99
N VAL A 61 -5.15 -4.16 -6.63
CA VAL A 61 -4.39 -4.98 -7.58
C VAL A 61 -4.40 -6.41 -7.07
N ASN A 62 -4.50 -7.39 -7.97
CA ASN A 62 -4.41 -8.80 -7.60
C ASN A 62 -2.93 -9.26 -7.52
N ALA A 63 -2.71 -10.55 -7.25
CA ALA A 63 -1.38 -11.15 -7.21
C ALA A 63 -0.62 -11.05 -8.54
N ASP A 64 -1.33 -10.97 -9.67
CA ASP A 64 -0.77 -10.81 -11.02
C ASP A 64 -0.54 -9.34 -11.42
N LEU A 65 -0.61 -8.41 -10.45
CA LEU A 65 -0.49 -6.96 -10.65
C LEU A 65 -1.59 -6.32 -11.52
N GLU A 66 -2.67 -7.05 -11.82
CA GLU A 66 -3.80 -6.52 -12.58
C GLU A 66 -4.62 -5.57 -11.70
N VAL A 67 -4.84 -4.35 -12.19
CA VAL A 67 -5.67 -3.36 -11.51
C VAL A 67 -7.14 -3.80 -11.54
N LYS A 68 -7.73 -3.96 -10.36
CA LYS A 68 -9.15 -4.27 -10.17
C LYS A 68 -9.99 -3.03 -9.86
N GLY A 69 -9.36 -1.93 -9.44
CA GLY A 69 -10.02 -0.65 -9.22
C GLY A 69 -9.06 0.46 -8.83
N LYS A 70 -9.52 1.71 -8.89
CA LYS A 70 -8.75 2.89 -8.45
C LYS A 70 -9.65 3.88 -7.72
N ALA A 71 -9.14 4.47 -6.65
CA ALA A 71 -9.74 5.62 -5.99
C ALA A 71 -8.72 6.75 -5.89
N LEU A 72 -9.13 7.95 -6.28
CA LEU A 72 -8.30 9.14 -6.14
C LEU A 72 -8.28 9.58 -4.68
N VAL A 73 -7.11 9.98 -4.19
CA VAL A 73 -7.01 10.70 -2.93
C VAL A 73 -7.27 12.17 -3.29
N HIS A 74 -8.51 12.64 -3.14
CA HIS A 74 -8.76 14.08 -3.18
C HIS A 74 -8.19 14.69 -1.90
N ALA A 75 -7.44 15.78 -2.08
CA ALA A 75 -6.92 16.63 -1.01
C ALA A 75 -8.04 17.34 -0.25
#